data_AF-A0A972XAT0-F1
#
_entry.id   AF-A0A972XAT0-F1
#
_cell.length_a   1.000
_cell.length_b   1.000
_cell.length_c   1.000
_cell.angle_alpha   90.00
_cell.angle_beta   90.00
_cell.angle_gamma   90.00
#
_symmetry.space_group_name_H-M   'P 1'
#
loop_
_entity.id
_entity.type
_entity.pdbx_description
1 polymer ?
#
loop_
_entity_poly.entity_id
_entity_poly.type
_entity_poly.pdbx_seq_one_letter_code
_entity_poly.pdbx_strand_id
1 'polypeptide(L)' 'MSGRPVSVLRGHRDATGGLAFLNDGRALATASWDGTLRLWGVPMAALAAAREAGE' A
#
# COMPACT_ATOMS: atom_id res chain seq x y z
N MET A 1 -19.91 10.18 3.24
CA MET A 1 -18.46 10.09 3.50
C MET A 1 -17.80 9.50 2.26
N SER A 2 -17.05 10.31 1.50
CA SER A 2 -16.21 9.82 0.40
C SER A 2 -14.78 9.79 0.92
N GLY A 3 -14.18 8.60 1.00
CA GLY A 3 -12.76 8.47 1.31
C GLY A 3 -11.93 8.89 0.10
N ARG A 4 -10.96 9.77 0.30
CA ARG A 4 -10.00 10.14 -0.75
C ARG A 4 -8.76 9.26 -0.62
N PRO A 5 -8.26 8.64 -1.72
CA PRO A 5 -7.04 7.84 -1.65
C PRO A 5 -5.85 8.72 -1.26
N VAL A 6 -5.08 8.26 -0.27
CA VAL A 6 -3.86 8.95 0.21
C VAL A 6 -2.69 8.75 -0.77
N SER A 7 -2.63 7.57 -1.41
CA SER A 7 -1.63 7.26 -2.44
C SER A 7 -2.16 6.15 -3.36
N VAL A 8 -1.57 6.04 -4.56
CA VAL A 8 -1.90 5.02 -5.55
C VAL A 8 -0.62 4.29 -5.95
N LEU A 9 -0.54 3.00 -5.62
CA LEU A 9 0.59 2.14 -5.97
C LEU A 9 0.38 1.59 -7.38
N ARG A 10 1.19 2.07 -8.34
CA ARG A 10 1.12 1.66 -9.74
C ARG A 10 2.24 0.68 -10.05
N GLY A 11 1.94 -0.38 -10.80
CA GLY A 11 2.97 -1.29 -11.30
C GLY A 11 2.46 -2.67 -11.71
N HIS A 12 1.39 -3.15 -11.11
CA HIS A 12 0.72 -4.35 -11.61
C HIS A 12 0.07 -4.09 -12.96
N ARG A 13 0.17 -5.10 -13.84
CA ARG A 13 -0.37 -5.06 -15.20
C ARG A 13 -1.69 -5.80 -15.33
N ASP A 14 -2.12 -6.46 -14.26
CA ASP A 14 -3.37 -7.18 -14.16
C ASP A 14 -3.97 -7.00 -12.75
N ALA A 15 -5.15 -7.56 -12.54
CA ALA A 15 -5.86 -7.52 -11.28
C ALA A 15 -5.02 -8.08 -10.13
N THR A 16 -5.09 -7.42 -8.99
CA THR A 16 -4.49 -7.92 -7.75
C THR A 16 -5.46 -8.87 -7.05
N GLY A 17 -5.02 -10.10 -6.78
CA GLY A 17 -5.83 -11.12 -6.10
C GLY A 17 -5.50 -11.30 -4.62
N GLY A 18 -4.37 -10.77 -4.15
CA GLY A 18 -3.90 -10.96 -2.76
C GLY A 18 -3.16 -9.74 -2.21
N LEU A 19 -3.35 -9.50 -0.92
CA LEU A 19 -2.76 -8.38 -0.18
C LEU A 19 -2.44 -8.79 1.26
N ALA A 20 -1.22 -8.51 1.71
CA ALA A 20 -0.78 -8.77 3.09
C ALA A 20 0.22 -7.72 3.57
N PHE A 21 0.05 -7.23 4.80
CA PHE A 21 1.08 -6.42 5.47
C PHE A 21 2.10 -7.34 6.13
N LEU A 22 3.37 -6.95 6.11
CA LEU A 22 4.37 -7.54 6.99
C LEU A 22 4.05 -7.17 8.44
N ASN A 23 4.34 -8.08 9.36
CA ASN A 23 3.97 -7.94 10.78
C ASN A 23 4.63 -6.73 11.46
N ASP A 24 5.74 -6.25 10.92
CA ASP A 24 6.42 -5.03 11.38
C ASP A 24 5.82 -3.73 10.83
N GLY A 25 4.81 -3.83 9.94
CA GLY A 25 4.12 -2.70 9.31
C GLY A 25 4.97 -1.93 8.29
N ARG A 26 6.18 -2.40 7.97
CA ARG A 26 7.15 -1.65 7.15
C ARG A 26 6.98 -1.89 5.67
N ALA A 27 6.24 -2.92 5.29
CA ALA A 27 5.95 -3.15 3.89
C ALA A 27 4.62 -3.89 3.67
N LEU A 28 4.10 -3.68 2.47
CA LEU A 28 2.89 -4.27 1.94
C LEU A 28 3.28 -5.20 0.78
N ALA A 29 2.83 -6.44 0.82
CA ALA A 29 2.95 -7.37 -0.29
C ALA A 29 1.64 -7.42 -1.08
N THR A 30 1.73 -7.35 -2.40
CA THR A 30 0.59 -7.51 -3.31
C THR A 30 0.89 -8.59 -4.35
N ALA A 31 -0.07 -9.48 -4.58
CA ALA A 31 -0.02 -10.52 -5.60
C ALA A 31 -1.00 -10.22 -6.72
N SER A 32 -0.57 -10.41 -7.96
CA SER A 32 -1.34 -10.08 -9.16
C SER A 32 -1.40 -11.24 -10.13
N TRP A 33 -2.47 -11.25 -10.93
CA TRP A 33 -2.65 -12.17 -12.06
C TRP A 33 -1.64 -11.93 -13.19
N ASP A 34 -0.85 -10.85 -13.14
CA ASP A 34 0.29 -10.61 -14.01
C ASP A 34 1.51 -11.52 -13.73
N GLY A 35 1.37 -12.47 -12.79
CA GLY A 35 2.41 -13.42 -12.40
C GLY A 35 3.46 -12.84 -11.47
N THR A 36 3.26 -11.63 -10.94
CA THR A 36 4.21 -10.96 -10.05
C THR A 36 3.68 -10.79 -8.63
N LEU A 37 4.62 -10.89 -7.69
CA LEU A 37 4.46 -10.41 -6.33
C LEU A 37 5.32 -9.15 -6.17
N ARG A 38 4.72 -8.07 -5.67
CA ARG A 38 5.40 -6.80 -5.43
C ARG A 38 5.41 -6.48 -3.94
N LEU A 39 6.54 -5.97 -3.47
CA LEU A 39 6.70 -5.47 -2.11
C LEU A 39 6.81 -3.95 -2.15
N TRP A 40 5.97 -3.29 -1.38
CA TRP A 40 5.92 -1.84 -1.27
C TRP A 40 6.44 -1.44 0.10
N GLY A 41 7.60 -0.77 0.13
CA GLY A 41 8.10 -0.17 1.36
C GLY A 41 7.18 0.94 1.83
N VAL A 42 6.86 0.94 3.12
CA VAL A 42 6.14 2.03 3.79
C VAL A 42 7.18 2.90 4.48
N PRO A 43 7.57 4.06 3.91
CA PRO A 43 8.53 4.93 4.57
C PRO A 43 7.90 5.47 5.86
N MET A 44 8.61 5.35 6.99
CA MET A 44 8.15 5.84 8.31
C MET A 44 7.69 7.30 8.28
N ALA A 45 8.27 8.14 7.43
CA ALA A 45 7.87 9.54 7.26
C ALA A 45 6.41 9.72 6.79
N ALA A 46 5.90 8.81 5.95
CA ALA A 46 4.52 8.88 5.48
C ALA A 46 3.51 8.51 6.58
N LEU A 47 3.92 7.74 7.59
CA LEU A 47 3.08 7.38 8.73
C LEU A 47 2.82 8.59 9.64
N ALA A 48 3.77 9.53 9.74
CA ALA A 48 3.63 10.75 10.54
C ALA A 48 2.64 11.73 9.91
N ALA A 49 2.73 11.95 8.59
CA ALA A 49 1.84 12.87 7.88
C ALA A 49 0.37 12.44 7.88
N ALA A 50 0.08 11.13 7.97
CA ALA A 50 -1.29 10.63 8.09
C ALA A 50 -1.93 10.90 9.46
N ARG A 51 -1.13 11.15 10.51
CA ARG A 51 -1.63 11.48 11.85
C ARG A 51 -2.02 12.95 12.00
N GLU A 52 -1.42 13.84 11.22
CA GLU A 52 -1.67 15.29 11.30
C GLU A 52 -2.86 15.75 10.45
N ALA A 53 -3.34 14.95 9.51
CA ALA A 53 -4.51 15.29 8.69
C ALA A 53 -5.87 15.08 9.40
N GLY A 54 -5.86 14.83 10.71
CA GLY A 54 -7.02 14.55 11.54
C GLY A 54 -7.26 15.53 12.70
N GLU A 55 -6.55 16.66 12.74
CA GLU A 55 -6.79 17.77 13.69
C GLU A 55 -7.36 19.01 13.00
#